data_AF-A0A7S4V481-F1
#
_entry.id   AF-A0A7S4V481-F1
#
_cell.length_a   1.000
_cell.length_b   1.000
_cell.length_c   1.000
_cell.angle_alpha   90.00
_cell.angle_beta   90.00
_cell.angle_gamma   90.00
#
_symmetry.space_group_name_H-M   'P 1'
#
loop_
_entity.id
_entity.type
_entity.pdbx_description
1 polymer ?
#
loop_
_entity_poly.entity_id
_entity_poly.type
_entity_poly.pdbx_seq_one_letter_code
_entity_poly.pdbx_strand_id
1 'polypeptide(L)'
;MAVRASPDAPEILLSLDSEVLRRVCAHVGLHFSGLGAAGRALHRSGRINNRLQKKMLQLDIATAYIRHASVLLACAFIEEAFAALDLRQVGGVDLDEWTERLGQLGLSKPEEAELLFDLAVGAQGGWPHDATVEPSVTLKD
;
A
#
# COMPACT_ATOMS: atom_id res chain seq x y z
N MET A 1 -30.93 16.73 9.87
CA MET A 1 -30.13 16.71 8.63
C MET A 1 -28.77 16.15 9.01
N ALA A 2 -28.47 14.90 8.65
CA ALA A 2 -27.21 14.28 9.05
C ALA A 2 -26.05 14.92 8.27
N VAL A 3 -25.07 15.48 8.98
CA VAL A 3 -23.79 15.89 8.40
C VAL A 3 -23.12 14.61 7.92
N ARG A 4 -23.09 14.38 6.60
CA ARG A 4 -22.19 13.37 6.04
C ARG A 4 -20.78 13.93 6.21
N ALA A 5 -19.96 13.27 7.02
CA ALA A 5 -18.53 13.54 7.04
C ALA A 5 -18.02 13.52 5.60
N SER A 6 -17.15 14.47 5.24
CA SER A 6 -16.47 14.42 3.95
C SER A 6 -15.72 13.09 3.90
N PRO A 7 -15.86 12.27 2.84
CA PRO A 7 -15.12 11.02 2.75
C PRO A 7 -13.62 11.34 2.78
N ASP A 8 -12.87 10.58 3.56
CA ASP A 8 -11.42 10.75 3.65
C ASP A 8 -10.77 10.33 2.32
N ALA A 9 -9.60 10.90 2.01
CA ALA A 9 -8.92 10.68 0.73
C ALA A 9 -8.78 9.20 0.33
N PRO A 10 -8.47 8.24 1.23
CA PRO A 10 -8.40 6.83 0.88
C PRO A 10 -9.73 6.25 0.37
N GLU A 11 -10.85 6.63 1.00
CA GLU A 11 -12.19 6.15 0.61
C GLU A 11 -12.58 6.64 -0.78
N ILE A 12 -12.25 7.91 -1.09
CA ILE A 12 -12.46 8.51 -2.41
C ILE A 12 -11.69 7.72 -3.47
N LEU A 13 -10.41 7.42 -3.22
CA LEU A 13 -9.55 6.72 -4.18
C LEU A 13 -10.01 5.28 -4.42
N LEU A 14 -10.34 4.53 -3.35
CA LEU A 14 -10.83 3.16 -3.46
C LEU A 14 -12.18 3.07 -4.21
N SER A 15 -13.07 4.02 -3.95
CA SER A 15 -14.37 4.11 -4.63
C SER A 15 -14.21 4.44 -6.12
N LEU A 16 -13.33 5.41 -6.43
CA LEU A 16 -13.07 5.81 -7.81
C LEU A 16 -12.45 4.66 -8.62
N ASP A 17 -11.46 3.96 -8.06
CA ASP A 17 -10.81 2.80 -8.69
C ASP A 17 -11.82 1.71 -9.04
N SER A 18 -12.65 1.32 -8.06
CA SER A 18 -13.66 0.27 -8.22
C SER A 18 -14.73 0.65 -9.25
N GLU A 19 -15.18 1.90 -9.25
CA GLU A 19 -16.19 2.39 -10.19
C GLU A 19 -15.65 2.46 -11.63
N VAL A 20 -14.46 3.02 -11.82
CA VAL A 20 -13.84 3.11 -13.16
C VAL A 20 -13.57 1.71 -13.71
N LEU A 21 -13.02 0.80 -12.90
CA LEU A 21 -12.73 -0.56 -13.33
C LEU A 21 -14.00 -1.29 -13.76
N ARG A 22 -15.07 -1.20 -12.96
CA ARG A 22 -16.38 -1.79 -13.28
C ARG A 22 -16.93 -1.27 -14.60
N ARG A 23 -16.90 0.05 -14.82
CA ARG A 23 -17.38 0.65 -16.07
C ARG A 23 -16.54 0.27 -17.27
N VAL A 24 -15.22 0.21 -17.12
CA VAL A 24 -14.31 -0.22 -18.19
C VAL A 24 -14.59 -1.68 -18.56
N CYS A 25 -14.68 -2.58 -17.58
CA CYS A 25 -14.98 -3.99 -17.83
C CYS A 25 -16.33 -4.16 -18.53
N ALA A 26 -17.37 -3.46 -18.05
CA ALA A 26 -18.70 -3.50 -18.66
C ALA A 26 -18.71 -2.97 -20.10
N HIS A 27 -17.95 -1.92 -20.40
CA HIS A 27 -17.90 -1.32 -21.73
C HIS A 27 -17.08 -2.14 -22.73
N VAL A 28 -16.00 -2.78 -22.27
CA VAL A 28 -15.06 -3.52 -23.13
C VAL A 28 -15.46 -4.99 -23.27
N GLY A 29 -16.26 -5.52 -22.34
CA GLY A 29 -16.62 -6.94 -22.30
C GLY A 29 -15.47 -7.85 -21.86
N LEU A 30 -14.47 -7.30 -21.16
CA LEU A 30 -13.30 -8.01 -20.68
C LEU A 30 -13.11 -7.74 -19.19
N HIS A 31 -12.71 -8.76 -18.43
CA HIS A 31 -12.31 -8.61 -17.05
C HIS A 31 -10.82 -8.27 -16.96
N PHE A 32 -10.47 -7.38 -16.04
CA PHE A 32 -9.09 -7.02 -15.73
C PHE A 32 -8.84 -7.19 -14.23
N SER A 33 -7.62 -7.56 -13.87
CA SER A 33 -7.19 -7.69 -12.46
C SER A 33 -7.05 -6.33 -11.74
N GLY A 34 -6.97 -5.23 -12.49
CA GLY A 34 -6.80 -3.88 -11.96
C GLY A 34 -6.81 -2.81 -13.05
N LEU A 35 -6.87 -1.54 -12.66
CA LEU A 35 -6.96 -0.42 -13.59
C LEU A 35 -5.69 -0.22 -14.42
N GLY A 36 -4.52 -0.55 -13.88
CA GLY A 36 -3.26 -0.47 -14.61
C GLY A 36 -3.20 -1.50 -15.75
N ALA A 37 -3.72 -2.71 -15.51
CA ALA A 37 -3.86 -3.73 -16.55
C ALA A 37 -4.85 -3.30 -17.65
N ALA A 38 -6.02 -2.79 -17.25
CA ALA A 38 -7.04 -2.27 -18.16
C ALA A 38 -6.49 -1.10 -19.01
N GLY A 39 -5.85 -0.12 -18.37
CA GLY A 39 -5.26 1.05 -19.04
C GLY A 39 -4.20 0.68 -20.07
N ARG A 40 -3.32 -0.29 -19.76
CA ARG A 40 -2.34 -0.79 -20.72
C ARG A 40 -3.00 -1.47 -21.93
N ALA A 41 -4.01 -2.30 -21.72
CA ALA A 41 -4.74 -2.98 -22.80
C ALA A 41 -5.48 -1.99 -23.71
N LEU A 42 -6.16 -1.00 -23.11
CA LEU A 42 -6.89 0.05 -23.84
C LEU A 42 -5.96 0.97 -24.62
N HIS A 43 -4.78 1.29 -24.07
CA HIS A 43 -3.79 2.10 -24.76
C HIS A 43 -3.20 1.37 -25.97
N ARG A 44 -2.83 0.09 -25.82
CA ARG A 44 -2.32 -0.73 -26.93
C ARG A 44 -3.33 -0.89 -28.06
N SER A 45 -4.63 -0.89 -27.75
CA SER A 45 -5.70 -0.95 -28.75
C SER A 45 -6.11 0.42 -29.33
N GLY A 46 -5.42 1.51 -28.94
CA GLY A 46 -5.71 2.86 -29.45
C GLY A 46 -7.00 3.48 -28.92
N ARG A 47 -7.66 2.88 -27.91
CA ARG A 47 -8.94 3.35 -27.36
C ARG A 47 -8.79 4.52 -26.40
N ILE A 48 -7.61 4.65 -25.77
CA ILE A 48 -7.29 5.76 -24.87
C ILE A 48 -5.91 6.32 -25.18
N ASN A 49 -5.70 7.60 -24.84
CA ASN A 49 -4.40 8.23 -24.97
C ASN A 49 -3.46 7.88 -23.78
N ASN A 50 -2.17 8.11 -23.98
CA ASN A 50 -1.12 7.86 -22.98
C ASN A 50 -1.37 8.60 -21.66
N ARG A 51 -1.93 9.82 -21.71
CA ARG A 51 -2.23 10.60 -20.50
C ARG A 51 -3.25 9.89 -19.60
N LEU A 52 -4.33 9.35 -20.18
CA LEU A 52 -5.34 8.62 -19.43
C LEU A 52 -4.79 7.28 -18.94
N GLN A 53 -4.00 6.58 -19.75
CA GLN A 53 -3.33 5.34 -19.32
C GLN A 53 -2.46 5.55 -18.08
N LYS A 54 -1.68 6.64 -18.03
CA LYS A 54 -0.87 6.99 -16.86
C LYS A 54 -1.71 7.30 -15.63
N LYS A 55 -2.82 8.04 -15.79
CA LYS A 55 -3.75 8.33 -14.68
C LYS A 55 -4.37 7.06 -14.11
N MET A 56 -4.78 6.12 -14.97
CA MET A 56 -5.32 4.83 -14.54
C MET A 56 -4.27 4.03 -13.77
N LEU A 57 -3.03 4.02 -14.25
CA LEU A 57 -1.92 3.36 -13.55
C LEU A 57 -1.63 4.00 -12.19
N GLN A 58 -1.61 5.33 -12.10
CA GLN A 58 -1.39 6.04 -10.83
C GLN A 58 -2.49 5.75 -9.81
N LEU A 59 -3.75 5.70 -10.26
CA LEU A 59 -4.87 5.35 -9.39
C LEU A 59 -4.76 3.91 -8.89
N ASP A 60 -4.46 2.96 -9.77
CA ASP A 60 -4.25 1.53 -9.44
C ASP A 60 -3.12 1.34 -8.43
N ILE A 61 -2.01 2.06 -8.60
CA ILE A 61 -0.89 2.05 -7.65
C ILE A 61 -1.33 2.61 -6.30
N ALA A 62 -1.98 3.77 -6.29
CA ALA A 62 -2.42 4.40 -5.04
C ALA A 62 -3.39 3.51 -4.26
N THR A 63 -4.36 2.87 -4.95
CA THR A 63 -5.31 1.97 -4.28
C THR A 63 -4.67 0.66 -3.85
N ALA A 64 -3.68 0.14 -4.59
CA ALA A 64 -2.88 -1.00 -4.15
C ALA A 64 -2.13 -0.68 -2.84
N TYR A 65 -1.49 0.49 -2.76
CA TYR A 65 -0.87 0.96 -1.51
C TYR A 65 -1.89 1.08 -0.37
N ILE A 66 -3.07 1.66 -0.61
CA ILE A 66 -4.09 1.80 0.44
C ILE A 66 -4.58 0.43 0.93
N ARG A 67 -4.80 -0.55 0.05
CA ARG A 67 -5.30 -1.88 0.41
C ARG A 67 -4.29 -2.73 1.20
N HIS A 68 -3.02 -2.49 0.96
CA HIS A 68 -1.94 -3.32 1.51
C HIS A 68 -1.02 -2.58 2.47
N ALA A 69 -1.26 -1.28 2.71
CA ALA A 69 -0.49 -0.51 3.68
C ALA A 69 -0.62 -1.15 5.06
N SER A 70 0.53 -1.37 5.67
CA SER A 70 0.65 -1.81 7.05
C SER A 70 1.72 -0.97 7.74
N VAL A 71 1.65 -0.87 9.06
CA VAL A 71 2.68 -0.16 9.84
C VAL A 71 4.06 -0.76 9.58
N LEU A 72 4.15 -2.09 9.47
CA LEU A 72 5.39 -2.79 9.16
C LEU A 72 5.99 -2.37 7.80
N LEU A 73 5.18 -2.27 6.74
CA LEU A 73 5.65 -1.81 5.44
C LEU A 73 6.09 -0.34 5.49
N ALA A 74 5.40 0.50 6.24
CA ALA A 74 5.79 1.89 6.44
C ALA A 74 7.14 2.01 7.15
N CYS A 75 7.34 1.25 8.22
CA CYS A 75 8.60 1.18 8.96
C CYS A 75 9.77 0.69 8.08
N ALA A 76 9.57 -0.41 7.35
CA ALA A 76 10.59 -0.94 6.44
C ALA A 76 10.98 0.08 5.35
N PHE A 77 10.00 0.79 4.79
CA PHE A 77 10.26 1.85 3.80
C PHE A 77 11.06 3.02 4.38
N ILE A 78 10.78 3.45 5.62
CA ILE A 78 11.55 4.51 6.29
C ILE A 78 13.03 4.11 6.43
N GLU A 79 13.29 2.88 6.89
CA GLU A 79 14.66 2.36 7.03
C GLU A 79 15.39 2.27 5.69
N GLU A 80 14.71 1.77 4.64
CA GLU A 80 15.26 1.74 3.28
C GLU A 80 15.58 3.15 2.77
N ALA A 81 14.69 4.12 2.99
CA ALA A 81 14.90 5.50 2.57
C ALA A 81 16.08 6.13 3.31
N PHE A 82 16.21 5.91 4.62
CA PHE A 82 17.32 6.46 5.41
C PHE A 82 18.66 5.82 5.07
N ALA A 83 18.66 4.52 4.76
CA ALA A 83 19.80 3.82 4.21
C ALA A 83 20.29 4.42 2.90
N ALA A 84 19.38 4.61 1.95
CA ALA A 84 19.70 5.08 0.61
C ALA A 84 20.20 6.53 0.60
N LEU A 85 19.75 7.34 1.56
CA LEU A 85 20.15 8.74 1.71
C LEU A 85 21.40 8.94 2.58
N ASP A 86 22.08 7.86 2.98
CA ASP A 86 23.21 7.86 3.94
C ASP A 86 22.90 8.64 5.24
N LEU A 87 21.64 8.62 5.65
CA LEU A 87 21.21 9.19 6.94
C LEU A 87 21.64 8.31 8.11
N ARG A 88 22.22 7.13 7.84
CA ARG A 88 22.76 6.20 8.86
C ARG A 88 24.00 6.73 9.58
N GLN A 89 24.66 7.78 9.07
CA GLN A 89 25.70 8.47 9.84
C GLN A 89 25.13 9.35 10.97
N VAL A 90 23.80 9.45 11.09
CA VAL A 90 23.11 10.06 12.23
C VAL A 90 22.72 8.97 13.25
N GLY A 91 23.71 8.20 13.73
CA GLY A 91 23.51 7.22 14.81
C GLY A 91 22.69 5.99 14.43
N GLY A 92 22.99 4.84 15.05
CA GLY A 92 22.07 3.71 14.99
C GLY A 92 20.73 4.13 15.56
N VAL A 93 19.63 3.79 14.88
CA VAL A 93 18.29 4.08 15.36
C VAL A 93 18.07 3.29 16.65
N ASP A 94 18.12 3.99 17.78
CA ASP A 94 17.80 3.45 19.09
C ASP A 94 16.29 3.18 19.18
N LEU A 95 15.89 2.12 19.88
CA LEU A 95 14.49 1.74 20.05
C LEU A 95 13.69 2.89 20.69
N ASP A 96 14.32 3.64 21.59
CA ASP A 96 13.72 4.81 22.23
C ASP A 96 13.46 5.95 21.21
N GLU A 97 14.43 6.26 20.35
CA GLU A 97 14.27 7.25 19.28
C GLU A 97 13.20 6.80 18.26
N TRP A 98 13.15 5.51 17.97
CA TRP A 98 12.19 4.92 17.05
C TRP A 98 10.75 4.97 17.60
N THR A 99 10.60 4.65 18.88
CA THR A 99 9.34 4.72 19.60
C THR A 99 8.83 6.17 19.67
N GLU A 100 9.71 7.12 19.94
CA GLU A 100 9.38 8.54 19.92
C GLU A 100 8.90 8.99 18.53
N ARG A 101 9.62 8.59 17.47
CA ARG A 101 9.27 8.94 16.09
C ARG A 101 7.91 8.36 15.66
N LEU A 102 7.63 7.10 15.98
CA LEU A 102 6.32 6.50 15.67
C LEU A 102 5.19 7.19 16.44
N GLY A 103 5.44 7.59 17.69
CA GLY A 103 4.52 8.39 18.48
C GLY A 103 4.23 9.75 17.85
N GLN A 104 5.25 10.46 17.37
CA GLN A 104 5.10 11.76 16.68
C GLN A 104 4.30 11.65 15.37
N LEU A 105 4.45 10.54 14.65
CA LEU A 105 3.71 10.27 13.40
C LEU A 105 2.31 9.70 13.65
N GLY A 106 1.96 9.39 14.90
CA GLY A 106 0.68 8.76 15.26
C GLY A 106 0.50 7.35 14.69
N LEU A 107 1.60 6.65 14.39
CA LEU A 107 1.59 5.38 13.68
C LEU A 107 1.48 4.16 14.60
N SER A 108 1.83 4.29 15.88
CA SER A 108 1.70 3.20 16.86
C SER A 108 1.65 3.74 18.29
N LYS A 109 1.15 2.91 19.21
CA LYS A 109 1.40 3.13 20.65
C LYS A 109 2.83 2.73 21.01
N PRO A 110 3.41 3.23 22.11
CA PRO A 110 4.77 2.87 22.52
C PRO A 110 4.96 1.35 22.71
N GLU A 111 3.93 0.69 23.23
CA GLU A 111 3.85 -0.76 23.44
C GLU A 111 3.81 -1.60 22.15
N GLU A 112 3.52 -0.99 21.00
CA GLU A 112 3.56 -1.63 19.68
C GLU A 112 4.88 -1.34 18.94
N ALA A 113 5.63 -0.33 19.38
CA ALA A 113 6.87 0.09 18.74
C ALA A 113 7.98 -0.96 18.93
N GLU A 114 8.10 -1.59 20.09
CA GLU A 114 9.11 -2.63 20.31
C GLU A 114 8.93 -3.83 19.35
N LEU A 115 7.68 -4.27 19.15
CA LEU A 115 7.35 -5.35 18.23
C LEU A 115 7.62 -4.98 16.76
N LEU A 116 7.28 -3.75 16.37
CA LEU A 116 7.51 -3.26 15.02
C LEU A 116 9.01 -3.03 14.77
N PHE A 117 9.78 -2.64 15.79
CA PHE A 117 11.23 -2.44 15.72
C PHE A 117 11.93 -3.78 15.52
N ASP A 118 11.58 -4.78 16.31
CA ASP A 118 12.09 -6.15 16.17
C ASP A 118 11.76 -6.76 14.80
N LEU A 119 10.58 -6.46 14.24
CA LEU A 119 10.22 -6.89 12.89
C LEU A 119 11.00 -6.14 11.80
N ALA A 120 11.22 -4.82 11.96
CA ALA A 120 11.95 -4.01 11.01
C ALA A 120 13.46 -4.32 11.01
N VAL A 121 14.04 -4.54 12.20
CA VAL A 121 15.46 -4.87 12.39
C VAL A 121 15.70 -6.37 12.16
N GLY A 122 14.75 -7.25 12.52
CA GLY A 122 14.80 -8.69 12.28
C GLY A 122 14.62 -9.12 10.83
N ALA A 123 14.03 -8.27 9.98
CA ALA A 123 13.92 -8.49 8.53
C ALA A 123 15.25 -8.40 7.76
N GLN A 124 16.38 -8.14 8.43
CA GLN A 124 17.72 -8.26 7.84
C GLN A 124 18.05 -9.67 7.30
N GLY A 125 17.23 -10.68 7.64
CA GLY A 125 17.27 -12.03 7.06
C GLY A 125 16.23 -12.27 5.97
N GLY A 126 16.22 -11.47 4.90
CA GLY A 126 15.56 -11.79 3.62
C GLY A 126 14.07 -12.18 3.66
N TRP A 127 13.20 -11.27 3.23
CA TRP A 127 11.79 -11.60 3.03
C TRP A 127 11.64 -12.69 1.96
N PRO A 128 10.94 -13.82 2.22
CA PRO A 128 10.65 -14.79 1.18
C PRO A 128 9.64 -14.16 0.21
N HIS A 129 10.07 -13.94 -1.04
CA HIS A 129 9.22 -13.43 -2.12
C HIS A 129 8.03 -14.34 -2.50
N ASP A 130 7.81 -15.45 -1.77
CA ASP A 130 6.90 -16.52 -2.17
C ASP A 130 6.05 -17.10 -1.01
N ALA A 131 5.80 -16.32 0.05
CA ALA A 131 4.86 -16.73 1.08
C ALA A 131 3.40 -16.62 0.58
N THR A 132 2.98 -17.57 -0.26
CA THR A 132 1.58 -17.94 -0.38
C THR A 132 1.11 -18.41 0.99
N VAL A 133 0.45 -17.52 1.74
CA VAL A 133 -0.28 -17.90 2.95
C VAL A 133 -1.47 -18.76 2.50
N GLU A 134 -1.32 -20.08 2.59
CA GLU A 134 -2.47 -20.98 2.52
C GLU A 134 -3.36 -20.71 3.74
N PRO A 135 -4.66 -20.45 3.57
CA PRO A 135 -5.56 -20.28 4.69
C PRO A 135 -5.82 -21.66 5.33
N SER A 136 -5.15 -21.94 6.44
CA SER A 136 -5.51 -23.07 7.31
C SER A 136 -6.84 -22.77 8.01
N VAL A 137 -7.96 -23.11 7.35
CA VAL A 137 -9.26 -23.22 8.00
C VAL A 137 -9.38 -24.63 8.58
N THR A 138 -9.16 -24.78 9.88
CA THR A 138 -9.70 -25.93 10.61
C THR A 138 -11.20 -25.71 10.80
N LEU A 139 -12.01 -26.33 9.94
CA LEU A 139 -13.40 -26.64 10.26
C LEU A 139 -13.38 -27.71 11.36
N LYS A 140 -13.95 -27.37 12.53
CA LYS A 140 -14.34 -28.37 13.51
C LYS A 140 -15.72 -28.89 13.11
N ASP A 141 -15.81 -30.21 12.97
CA ASP A 141 -17.05 -30.98 12.80
C ASP A 141 -18.03 -30.80 13.95
#